data_AF-A0A0E0C001-F1
#
_entry.id   AF-A0A0E0C001-F1
#
_cell.length_a   1.000
_cell.length_b   1.000
_cell.length_c   1.000
_cell.angle_alpha   90.00
_cell.angle_beta   90.00
_cell.angle_gamma   90.00
#
_symmetry.space_group_name_H-M   'P 1'
#
loop_
_entity.id
_entity.type
_entity.pdbx_description
1 polymer ?
#
loop_
_entity_poly.entity_id
_entity_poly.type
_entity_poly.pdbx_seq_one_letter_code
_entity_poly.pdbx_strand_id
1 'polypeptide(L)'
;MALRRALGWSEGEVMRPESKPCSRLMRQTAGVFSVGGALSFWVLCRLHYGPRITVPRSLRWASCGAISVSSASALLVRLFSPECEPQNIAAYDKLGHKTG
;
A
#
# COMPACT_ATOMS: atom_id res chain seq x y z
N MET A 1 -2.24 -0.20 -16.80
CA MET A 1 -2.28 0.72 -17.96
C MET A 1 -3.64 0.71 -18.65
N ALA A 2 -4.11 -0.41 -19.21
CA ALA A 2 -5.41 -0.47 -19.90
C ALA A 2 -6.61 -0.07 -19.03
N LEU A 3 -6.70 -0.60 -17.79
CA LEU A 3 -7.80 -0.28 -16.87
C LEU A 3 -7.82 1.20 -16.45
N ARG A 4 -6.65 1.80 -16.19
CA ARG A 4 -6.55 3.23 -15.81
C ARG A 4 -6.94 4.16 -16.95
N ARG A 5 -6.49 3.86 -18.18
CA ARG A 5 -6.88 4.62 -19.37
C ARG A 5 -8.37 4.48 -19.67
N ALA A 6 -8.93 3.28 -19.51
CA ALA A 6 -10.36 3.05 -19.67
C ALA A 6 -11.23 3.84 -18.68
N LEU A 7 -10.70 4.10 -17.47
CA LEU A 7 -11.38 4.87 -16.43
C LEU A 7 -11.03 6.38 -16.46
N GLY A 8 -10.23 6.86 -17.42
CA GLY A 8 -9.84 8.27 -17.52
C GLY A 8 -8.95 8.76 -16.37
N TRP A 9 -8.27 7.84 -15.66
CA TRP A 9 -7.43 8.16 -14.50
C TRP A 9 -5.95 8.34 -14.85
N SER A 10 -5.59 8.24 -16.13
CA SER A 10 -4.20 8.35 -16.59
C SER A 10 -4.15 9.07 -17.94
N GLU A 11 -3.57 10.25 -17.93
CA GLU A 11 -3.28 11.08 -19.11
C GLU A 11 -2.00 10.62 -19.84
N GLY A 12 -1.23 9.68 -19.26
CA GLY A 12 0.05 9.23 -19.82
C GLY A 12 1.21 10.24 -19.73
N GLU A 13 0.94 11.45 -19.24
CA GLU A 13 1.95 12.49 -19.02
C GLU A 13 2.83 12.19 -17.79
N VAL A 14 4.07 12.70 -17.81
CA VAL A 14 5.00 12.59 -16.69
C VAL A 14 4.58 13.55 -15.57
N MET A 15 4.48 13.05 -14.34
CA MET A 15 4.12 13.86 -13.17
C MET A 15 5.19 14.93 -12.87
N ARG A 16 4.75 16.07 -12.31
CA ARG A 16 5.63 17.15 -11.89
C ARG A 16 6.61 16.67 -10.81
N PRO A 17 7.89 17.11 -10.86
CA PRO A 17 8.97 16.60 -10.01
C PRO A 17 8.77 16.77 -8.49
N GLU A 18 7.86 17.66 -8.08
CA GLU A 18 7.48 17.86 -6.68
C GLU A 18 6.55 16.77 -6.13
N SER A 19 6.09 15.83 -6.98
CA SER A 19 5.20 14.76 -6.54
C SER A 19 5.97 13.70 -5.72
N LYS A 20 5.28 13.06 -4.76
CA LYS A 20 5.91 12.05 -3.91
C LYS A 20 6.22 10.81 -4.75
N PRO A 21 7.48 10.31 -4.75
CA PRO A 21 7.83 9.13 -5.52
C PRO A 21 7.04 7.91 -5.04
N CYS A 22 6.68 7.03 -5.97
CA CYS A 22 5.88 5.82 -5.69
C CYS A 22 6.49 4.98 -4.55
N SER A 23 7.82 4.88 -4.44
CA SER A 23 8.49 4.15 -3.36
C SER A 23 8.20 4.72 -1.97
N ARG A 24 8.20 6.06 -1.82
CA ARG A 24 7.83 6.73 -0.56
C ARG A 24 6.34 6.58 -0.26
N LEU A 25 5.50 6.73 -1.28
CA LEU A 25 4.06 6.55 -1.15
C LEU A 25 3.72 5.14 -0.66
N MET A 26 4.30 4.12 -1.32
CA MET A 26 4.15 2.73 -0.94
C MET A 26 4.66 2.42 0.46
N ARG A 27 5.80 3.01 0.86
CA ARG A 27 6.37 2.80 2.21
C ARG A 27 5.46 3.37 3.29
N GLN A 28 4.89 4.54 3.06
CA GLN A 28 3.94 5.16 3.98
C GLN A 28 2.66 4.32 4.08
N THR A 29 2.10 3.88 2.95
CA THR A 29 0.88 3.04 2.94
C THR A 29 1.15 1.70 3.60
N ALA A 30 2.26 1.03 3.30
CA ALA A 30 2.61 -0.26 3.90
C ALA A 30 2.72 -0.17 5.43
N GLY A 31 3.28 0.93 5.97
CA GLY A 31 3.34 1.15 7.41
C GLY A 31 1.95 1.28 8.04
N VAL A 32 1.12 2.17 7.49
CA VAL A 32 -0.23 2.45 8.02
C VAL A 32 -1.13 1.21 7.92
N PHE A 33 -1.18 0.56 6.76
CA PHE A 33 -2.06 -0.57 6.51
C PHE A 33 -1.60 -1.85 7.20
N SER A 34 -0.30 -2.03 7.48
CA SER A 34 0.16 -3.17 8.28
C SER A 34 -0.32 -3.06 9.73
N VAL A 35 -0.13 -1.89 10.35
CA VAL A 35 -0.54 -1.65 11.73
C VAL A 35 -2.06 -1.64 11.84
N GLY A 36 -2.75 -0.97 10.91
CA GLY A 36 -4.21 -0.96 10.85
C GLY A 36 -4.80 -2.35 10.62
N GLY A 37 -4.22 -3.13 9.72
CA GLY A 37 -4.61 -4.52 9.46
C GLY A 37 -4.41 -5.43 10.68
N ALA A 38 -3.28 -5.29 11.37
CA ALA A 38 -3.00 -6.04 12.60
C ALA A 38 -4.02 -5.73 13.70
N LEU A 39 -4.27 -4.44 13.97
CA LEU A 39 -5.18 -3.99 15.02
C LEU A 39 -6.63 -4.39 14.72
N SER A 40 -7.10 -4.17 13.49
CA SER A 40 -8.46 -4.52 13.07
C SER A 40 -8.72 -6.03 13.19
N PHE A 41 -7.82 -6.87 12.67
CA PHE A 41 -7.97 -8.32 12.79
C PHE A 41 -7.79 -8.82 14.22
N TRP A 42 -6.98 -8.17 15.05
CA TRP A 42 -6.88 -8.49 16.47
C TRP A 42 -8.20 -8.25 17.21
N VAL A 43 -8.84 -7.10 16.97
CA VAL A 43 -10.17 -6.78 17.54
C VAL A 43 -11.23 -7.74 17.00
N LEU A 44 -11.27 -8.00 15.69
CA LEU A 44 -12.20 -8.95 15.08
C LEU A 44 -12.04 -10.36 15.68
N CYS A 45 -10.80 -10.80 15.90
CA CYS A 45 -10.49 -12.07 16.54
C CYS A 45 -11.08 -12.16 17.96
N ARG A 46 -11.00 -11.07 18.74
CA ARG A 46 -11.60 -10.97 20.08
C ARG A 46 -13.12 -10.96 20.04
N LEU A 47 -13.73 -10.33 19.03
CA LEU A 47 -15.19 -10.35 18.85
C LEU A 47 -15.69 -11.74 18.42
N HIS A 48 -14.95 -12.41 17.55
CA HIS A 48 -15.34 -13.72 17.01
C HIS A 48 -15.19 -14.87 18.01
N TYR A 49 -14.10 -14.89 18.79
CA TYR A 49 -13.82 -15.96 19.76
C TYR A 49 -14.09 -15.58 21.22
N GLY A 50 -14.39 -14.32 21.50
CA GLY A 50 -14.58 -13.79 22.84
C GLY A 50 -13.28 -13.44 23.59
N PRO A 51 -13.39 -12.97 24.84
CA PRO A 51 -12.26 -12.42 25.60
C PRO A 51 -11.22 -13.47 26.02
N ARG A 52 -11.52 -14.77 25.99
CA ARG A 52 -10.65 -15.86 26.45
C ARG A 52 -9.69 -16.42 25.39
N ILE A 53 -9.49 -15.73 24.27
CA ILE A 53 -8.56 -16.20 23.23
C ILE A 53 -7.10 -16.21 23.70
N THR A 54 -6.37 -17.26 23.33
CA THR A 54 -4.94 -17.39 23.65
C THR A 54 -4.08 -16.42 22.82
N VAL A 55 -3.04 -15.89 23.44
CA VAL A 55 -2.07 -14.96 22.81
C VAL A 55 -1.50 -15.49 21.48
N PRO A 56 -1.04 -16.74 21.34
CA PRO A 56 -0.53 -17.22 20.05
C PRO A 56 -1.60 -17.24 18.95
N ARG A 57 -2.88 -17.46 19.27
CA ARG A 57 -3.96 -17.45 18.28
C ARG A 57 -4.32 -16.03 17.85
N SER A 58 -4.37 -15.09 18.79
CA SER A 58 -4.65 -13.69 18.49
C SER A 58 -3.53 -13.06 17.65
N LEU A 59 -2.27 -13.40 17.93
CA LEU A 59 -1.13 -12.97 17.12
C LEU A 59 -1.21 -13.49 15.68
N ARG A 60 -1.60 -14.75 15.45
CA ARG A 60 -1.80 -15.29 14.09
C ARG A 60 -2.86 -14.50 13.31
N TRP A 61 -3.97 -14.14 13.96
CA TRP A 61 -5.00 -13.31 13.35
C TRP A 61 -4.50 -11.90 13.03
N ALA A 62 -3.81 -11.26 13.96
CA ALA A 62 -3.20 -9.95 13.73
C ALA A 62 -2.21 -10.00 12.55
N SER A 63 -1.33 -11.00 12.48
CA SER A 63 -0.40 -11.17 11.36
C SER A 63 -1.13 -11.38 10.03
N CYS A 64 -2.19 -12.18 10.01
CA CYS A 64 -3.02 -12.37 8.82
C CYS A 64 -3.64 -11.05 8.35
N GLY A 65 -4.18 -10.25 9.29
CA GLY A 65 -4.72 -8.93 8.99
C GLY A 65 -3.66 -7.97 8.46
N ALA A 66 -2.48 -7.94 9.07
CA ALA A 66 -1.37 -7.12 8.59
C ALA A 66 -0.99 -7.47 7.14
N ILE A 67 -0.80 -8.75 6.83
CA ILE A 67 -0.36 -9.20 5.50
C ILE A 67 -1.45 -8.96 4.45
N SER A 68 -2.71 -9.31 4.76
CA SER A 68 -3.82 -9.18 3.81
C SER A 68 -4.13 -7.71 3.49
N VAL A 69 -4.26 -6.86 4.50
CA VAL A 69 -4.57 -5.43 4.30
C VAL A 69 -3.39 -4.70 3.66
N SER A 70 -2.14 -5.05 4.00
CA SER A 70 -0.96 -4.47 3.35
C SER A 70 -0.80 -4.90 1.91
N SER A 71 -1.02 -6.17 1.57
CA SER A 71 -0.93 -6.63 0.18
C SER A 71 -2.04 -6.04 -0.69
N ALA A 72 -3.28 -6.03 -0.19
CA ALA A 72 -4.40 -5.40 -0.88
C ALA A 72 -4.16 -3.90 -1.10
N SER A 73 -3.77 -3.15 -0.06
CA SER A 73 -3.48 -1.72 -0.20
C SER A 73 -2.30 -1.43 -1.12
N ALA A 74 -1.22 -2.23 -1.09
CA ALA A 74 -0.10 -2.08 -2.01
C ALA A 74 -0.51 -2.26 -3.48
N LEU A 75 -1.36 -3.26 -3.75
CA LEU A 75 -1.93 -3.47 -5.09
C LEU A 75 -2.81 -2.30 -5.52
N LEU A 76 -3.67 -1.79 -4.63
CA LEU A 76 -4.54 -0.64 -4.92
C LEU A 76 -3.73 0.64 -5.17
N VAL A 77 -2.67 0.90 -4.39
CA VAL A 77 -1.75 2.02 -4.64
C VAL A 77 -1.09 1.87 -6.01
N ARG A 78 -0.61 0.67 -6.35
CA ARG A 78 -0.03 0.38 -7.67
C ARG A 78 -1.04 0.48 -8.81
N LEU A 79 -2.32 0.22 -8.56
CA LEU A 79 -3.40 0.22 -9.55
C LEU A 79 -4.09 1.57 -9.72
N PHE A 80 -4.10 2.42 -8.69
CA PHE A 80 -4.77 3.73 -8.73
C PHE A 80 -3.86 4.95 -8.63
N SER A 81 -2.68 4.87 -8.00
CA SER A 81 -1.80 6.04 -7.90
C SER A 81 -1.02 6.31 -9.21
N PRO A 82 -1.18 7.48 -9.85
CA PRO A 82 -0.47 7.81 -11.09
C PRO A 82 1.06 7.93 -10.88
N GLU A 83 1.51 8.20 -9.66
CA GLU A 83 2.94 8.19 -9.27
C GLU A 83 3.63 6.85 -9.55
N CYS A 84 2.87 5.77 -9.53
CA CYS A 84 3.35 4.40 -9.73
C CYS A 84 3.25 3.93 -11.18
N GLU A 85 2.99 4.84 -12.12
CA GLU A 85 3.00 4.54 -13.55
C GLU A 85 4.46 4.39 -14.06
N PRO A 86 4.76 3.44 -14.97
CA PRO A 86 6.13 3.12 -15.36
C PRO A 86 6.96 4.31 -15.84
N GLN A 87 6.38 5.26 -16.59
CA GLN A 87 7.13 6.45 -17.03
C GLN A 87 7.48 7.40 -15.86
N ASN A 88 6.65 7.49 -14.83
CA ASN A 88 6.93 8.29 -13.64
C ASN A 88 8.02 7.63 -12.80
N ILE A 89 7.96 6.31 -12.63
CA ILE A 89 9.02 5.55 -11.94
C ILE A 89 10.36 5.76 -12.64
N ALA A 90 10.39 5.61 -13.97
CA ALA A 90 11.60 5.80 -14.76
C ALA A 90 12.14 7.25 -14.72
N ALA A 91 11.26 8.25 -14.65
CA ALA A 91 11.65 9.65 -14.49
C ALA A 91 12.29 9.91 -13.12
N TYR A 92 11.69 9.39 -12.04
CA TYR A 92 12.18 9.59 -10.68
C TYR A 92 13.45 8.80 -10.34
N ASP A 93 13.65 7.62 -10.93
CA ASP A 93 14.88 6.83 -10.75
C ASP A 93 16.11 7.59 -11.29
N LYS A 94 15.95 8.28 -12.43
CA LYS A 94 17.01 9.11 -13.02
C LYS A 94 17.32 10.36 -12.21
N LEU A 95 16.31 10.96 -11.58
CA LEU A 95 16.47 12.13 -10.70
C LEU A 95 17.23 11.76 -9.42
N GLY A 96 16.90 10.62 -8.80
CA GLY A 96 17.61 10.12 -7.62
C GLY A 96 19.12 9.93 -7.84
N HIS A 97 19.54 9.52 -9.04
CA HIS A 97 20.94 9.34 -9.41
C HIS A 97 21.71 10.66 -9.63
N LYS A 98 21.04 11.78 -9.88
CA LYS A 98 21.71 13.09 -10.06
C LYS A 98 21.96 13.84 -8.76
N THR A 99 21.28 13.45 -7.69
CA THR A 99 21.39 14.06 -6.34
C THR A 99 22.18 13.21 -5.34
N GLY A 100 22.80 12.12 -5.80
CA GLY A 100 23.71 11.27 -5.00
C GLY A 100 25.16 11.54 -5.31
#